data_AF-A0A0Q5GQ22-F1
#
_entry.id   AF-A0A0Q5GQ22-F1
#
_cell.length_a   1.000
_cell.length_b   1.000
_cell.length_c   1.000
_cell.angle_alpha   90.00
_cell.angle_beta   90.00
_cell.angle_gamma   90.00
#
_symmetry.space_group_name_H-M   'P 1'
#
loop_
_entity.id
_entity.type
_entity.pdbx_description
1 polymer ?
#
loop_
_entity_poly.entity_id
_entity_poly.type
_entity_poly.pdbx_seq_one_letter_code
_entity_poly.pdbx_strand_id
1 'polypeptide(L)'
;MHPLFLVLGVLTGQPAAAPASAITGAVSPLIPSLCQPIEGGAGEGAPLRCSGLVGTDVFLRGPETAREVALAKPVDFLPPPPAGGRLGRSVTWRLEGARPFAAVLRYRFPDAVAAAPDLLVVVKVPTDGSPGCVAGAAQDVAGPTGSGLERAIAFADRRAPLFRCGRDEPVLAGAVSEPARAILSAWFGTMRPDGG
;
A
#
# COMPACT_ATOMS: atom_id res chain seq x y z
N MET A 1 -65.72 -27.34 -32.34
CA MET A 1 -64.34 -27.82 -32.15
C MET A 1 -63.39 -26.66 -32.39
N HIS A 2 -62.90 -25.98 -31.34
CA HIS A 2 -61.79 -25.04 -31.39
C HIS A 2 -61.08 -25.11 -30.02
N PRO A 3 -59.80 -25.55 -29.96
CA PRO A 3 -59.11 -25.73 -28.68
C PRO A 3 -58.55 -24.39 -28.18
N LEU A 4 -58.78 -24.15 -26.89
CA LEU A 4 -58.22 -23.05 -26.11
C LEU A 4 -56.75 -23.39 -25.80
N PHE A 5 -55.79 -22.67 -26.40
CA PHE A 5 -54.37 -22.80 -26.05
C PHE A 5 -54.04 -21.86 -24.89
N LEU A 6 -53.77 -22.43 -23.72
CA LEU A 6 -53.23 -21.75 -22.54
C LEU A 6 -51.70 -21.75 -22.64
N VAL A 7 -51.10 -20.58 -22.81
CA VAL A 7 -49.64 -20.40 -22.80
C VAL A 7 -49.20 -20.12 -21.36
N LEU A 8 -48.53 -21.09 -20.73
CA LEU A 8 -47.85 -20.93 -19.44
C LEU A 8 -46.50 -20.23 -19.69
N GLY A 9 -46.39 -18.95 -19.31
CA GLY A 9 -45.12 -18.23 -19.29
C GLY A 9 -44.29 -18.62 -18.07
N VAL A 10 -43.19 -19.34 -18.28
CA VAL A 10 -42.20 -19.65 -17.24
C VAL A 10 -41.28 -18.45 -17.08
N LEU A 11 -41.42 -17.70 -15.98
CA LEU A 11 -40.52 -16.63 -15.58
C LEU A 11 -39.20 -17.23 -15.07
N THR A 12 -38.19 -17.30 -15.93
CA THR A 12 -36.82 -17.60 -15.51
C THR A 12 -36.22 -16.36 -14.86
N GLY A 13 -36.27 -16.28 -13.53
CA GLY A 13 -35.56 -15.26 -12.76
C GLY A 13 -34.06 -15.47 -12.85
N GLN A 14 -33.35 -14.65 -13.64
CA GLN A 14 -31.89 -14.62 -13.62
C GLN A 14 -31.43 -14.10 -12.25
N PRO A 15 -30.56 -14.83 -11.52
CA PRO A 15 -30.00 -14.34 -10.28
C PRO A 15 -29.21 -13.05 -10.57
N ALA A 16 -29.56 -11.98 -9.88
CA ALA A 16 -28.82 -10.72 -9.93
C ALA A 16 -27.38 -10.99 -9.48
N ALA A 17 -26.42 -10.74 -10.37
CA ALA A 17 -25.01 -10.78 -10.01
C ALA A 17 -24.78 -9.77 -8.87
N ALA A 18 -24.19 -10.22 -7.76
CA ALA A 18 -23.77 -9.31 -6.70
C ALA A 18 -22.84 -8.24 -7.30
N PRO A 19 -22.98 -6.96 -6.90
CA PRO A 19 -22.12 -5.91 -7.41
C PRO A 19 -20.67 -6.28 -7.10
N ALA A 20 -19.79 -6.16 -8.11
CA ALA A 20 -18.36 -6.29 -7.91
C ALA A 20 -17.95 -5.35 -6.77
N SER A 21 -17.18 -5.87 -5.80
CA SER A 21 -16.73 -5.07 -4.66
C SER A 21 -15.87 -3.93 -5.20
N ALA A 22 -16.36 -2.70 -5.06
CA ALA A 22 -15.67 -1.52 -5.58
C ALA A 22 -14.39 -1.28 -4.79
N ILE A 23 -13.30 -0.98 -5.50
CA ILE A 23 -12.06 -0.51 -4.87
C ILE A 23 -12.26 0.93 -4.40
N THR A 24 -11.99 1.19 -3.13
CA THR A 24 -12.12 2.51 -2.50
C THR A 24 -10.86 2.87 -1.73
N GLY A 25 -10.83 4.07 -1.12
CA GLY A 25 -9.70 4.55 -0.35
C GLY A 25 -10.06 5.20 0.98
N ALA A 26 -9.10 5.18 1.89
CA ALA A 26 -9.14 5.91 3.14
C ALA A 26 -7.75 6.45 3.49
N VAL A 27 -7.68 7.40 4.42
CA VAL A 27 -6.40 7.93 4.91
C VAL A 27 -6.42 7.89 6.43
N SER A 28 -5.38 7.31 7.03
CA SER A 28 -5.18 7.36 8.49
C SER A 28 -4.00 8.29 8.81
N PRO A 29 -4.09 9.09 9.89
CA PRO A 29 -2.94 9.83 10.38
C PRO A 29 -1.89 8.86 10.95
N LEU A 30 -0.61 9.15 10.68
CA LEU A 30 0.52 8.41 11.22
C LEU A 30 1.41 9.40 11.98
N ILE A 31 1.08 9.61 13.25
CA ILE A 31 1.74 10.60 14.09
C ILE A 31 2.44 9.84 15.23
N PRO A 32 3.78 9.66 15.17
CA PRO A 32 4.51 8.81 16.11
C PRO A 32 4.28 9.13 17.58
N SER A 33 4.08 10.41 17.92
CA SER A 33 3.80 10.85 19.30
C SER A 33 2.44 10.41 19.84
N LEU A 34 1.54 9.92 18.99
CA LEU A 34 0.23 9.39 19.39
C LEU A 34 0.21 7.85 19.41
N CYS A 35 1.29 7.21 18.96
CA CYS A 35 1.40 5.75 18.94
C CYS A 35 1.72 5.22 20.34
N GLN A 36 1.18 4.05 20.66
CA GLN A 36 1.35 3.41 21.96
C GLN A 36 2.45 2.34 21.89
N PRO A 37 3.33 2.22 22.90
CA PRO A 37 4.22 1.07 22.96
C PRO A 37 3.42 -0.24 23.06
N ILE A 38 3.88 -1.30 22.41
CA ILE A 38 3.25 -2.62 22.55
C ILE A 38 3.64 -3.21 23.90
N GLU A 39 2.66 -3.71 24.66
CA GLU A 39 2.89 -4.39 25.94
C GLU A 39 3.85 -5.56 25.79
N GLY A 40 4.80 -5.70 26.72
CA GLY A 40 5.86 -6.71 26.68
C GLY A 40 7.08 -6.32 25.81
N GLY A 41 6.99 -5.26 25.01
CA GLY A 41 8.15 -4.63 24.38
C GLY A 41 8.82 -3.65 25.34
N ALA A 42 9.71 -4.13 26.21
CA ALA A 42 10.51 -3.25 27.07
C ALA A 42 11.84 -2.89 26.37
N GLY A 43 12.15 -1.60 26.28
CA GLY A 43 13.45 -1.10 25.83
C GLY A 43 13.42 -0.13 24.65
N GLU A 44 14.54 0.54 24.43
CA GLU A 44 14.79 1.34 23.24
C GLU A 44 14.69 0.44 22.00
N GLY A 45 13.83 0.81 21.04
CA GLY A 45 13.58 0.00 19.84
C GLY A 45 12.39 -0.96 19.94
N ALA A 46 11.61 -0.96 21.03
CA ALA A 46 10.32 -1.63 21.08
C ALA A 46 9.36 -1.06 20.00
N PRO A 47 8.59 -1.90 19.28
CA PRO A 47 7.63 -1.39 18.32
C PRO A 47 6.53 -0.54 18.96
N LEU A 48 6.16 0.53 18.27
CA LEU A 48 5.00 1.36 18.57
C LEU A 48 3.82 0.93 17.70
N ARG A 49 2.62 0.87 18.29
CA ARG A 49 1.35 0.65 17.61
C ARG A 49 0.67 1.98 17.36
N CYS A 50 0.42 2.28 16.09
CA CYS A 50 -0.30 3.45 15.63
C CYS A 50 -1.66 3.01 15.07
N SER A 51 -2.71 3.75 15.39
CA SER A 51 -4.06 3.48 14.88
C SER A 51 -4.09 3.58 13.35
N GLY A 52 -4.51 2.51 12.69
CA GLY A 52 -4.69 2.47 11.24
C GLY A 52 -6.16 2.50 10.84
N LEU A 53 -6.61 1.45 10.16
CA LEU A 53 -8.02 1.16 9.93
C LEU A 53 -8.49 0.07 10.90
N VAL A 54 -9.80 -0.15 10.99
CA VAL A 54 -10.37 -1.23 11.81
C VAL A 54 -9.74 -2.57 11.41
N GLY A 55 -9.08 -3.22 12.37
CA GLY A 55 -8.39 -4.50 12.16
C GLY A 55 -7.05 -4.42 11.42
N THR A 56 -6.54 -3.22 11.12
CA THR A 56 -5.25 -3.04 10.44
C THR A 56 -4.54 -1.82 10.99
N ASP A 57 -3.78 -2.04 12.08
CA ASP A 57 -2.91 -1.02 12.66
C ASP A 57 -1.58 -0.92 11.91
N VAL A 58 -0.86 0.18 12.18
CA VAL A 58 0.48 0.41 11.65
C VAL A 58 1.46 0.30 12.80
N PHE A 59 2.53 -0.46 12.60
CA PHE A 59 3.56 -0.67 13.60
C PHE A 59 4.84 0.01 13.16
N LEU A 60 5.48 0.71 14.09
CA LEU A 60 6.66 1.52 13.85
C LEU A 60 7.81 1.05 14.72
N ARG A 61 9.03 0.94 14.18
CA ARG A 61 10.24 0.62 14.94
C ARG A 61 11.41 1.51 14.51
N GLY A 62 12.36 1.73 15.42
CA GLY A 62 13.56 2.53 15.14
C GLY A 62 13.36 4.04 15.32
N PRO A 63 14.40 4.86 15.04
CA PRO A 63 14.33 6.32 15.12
C PRO A 63 13.58 6.92 13.91
N GLU A 64 13.35 8.24 13.91
CA GLU A 64 12.65 8.93 12.81
C GLU A 64 13.36 8.80 11.45
N THR A 65 14.70 8.80 11.46
CA THR A 65 15.56 8.76 10.26
C THR A 65 15.83 7.35 9.74
N ALA A 66 15.34 6.31 10.42
CA ALA A 66 15.48 4.91 10.03
C ALA A 66 14.21 4.14 10.43
N ARG A 67 13.05 4.76 10.20
CA ARG A 67 11.77 4.24 10.65
C ARG A 67 11.38 3.01 9.84
N GLU A 68 11.31 1.87 10.51
CA GLU A 68 10.76 0.64 9.96
C GLU A 68 9.24 0.62 10.15
N VAL A 69 8.52 0.03 9.19
CA VAL A 69 7.05 0.01 9.19
C VAL A 69 6.53 -1.41 8.94
N ALA A 70 5.58 -1.87 9.74
CA ALA A 70 4.78 -3.06 9.48
C ALA A 70 3.29 -2.73 9.51
N LEU A 71 2.48 -3.52 8.80
CA LEU A 71 1.03 -3.32 8.71
C LEU A 71 0.29 -4.53 9.27
N ALA A 72 -0.84 -4.30 9.94
CA ALA A 72 -1.73 -5.27 10.59
C ALA A 72 -1.12 -6.06 11.76
N LYS A 73 0.14 -6.47 11.68
CA LYS A 73 0.86 -7.21 12.73
C LYS A 73 2.27 -6.63 12.89
N PRO A 74 2.88 -6.67 14.09
CA PRO A 74 4.25 -6.19 14.33
C PRO A 74 5.31 -7.20 13.86
N VAL A 75 5.18 -7.67 12.62
CA VAL A 75 6.09 -8.62 11.95
C VAL A 75 6.34 -8.15 10.52
N ASP A 76 7.35 -8.69 9.86
CA ASP A 76 7.66 -8.38 8.46
C ASP A 76 7.83 -6.87 8.20
N PHE A 77 8.52 -6.19 9.13
CA PHE A 77 8.85 -4.79 9.00
C PHE A 77 9.58 -4.53 7.68
N LEU A 78 9.15 -3.49 6.96
CA LEU A 78 9.92 -2.95 5.85
C LEU A 78 11.31 -2.54 6.36
N PRO A 79 12.38 -2.83 5.61
CA PRO A 79 13.71 -2.40 5.99
C PRO A 79 13.75 -0.87 6.17
N PRO A 80 14.64 -0.34 7.01
CA PRO A 80 14.72 1.09 7.24
C PRO A 80 15.10 1.82 5.93
N PRO A 81 14.53 3.01 5.67
CA PRO A 81 14.91 3.79 4.50
C PRO A 81 16.39 4.20 4.58
N PRO A 82 17.12 4.21 3.44
CA PRO A 82 18.50 4.68 3.41
C PRO A 82 18.57 6.21 3.58
N ALA A 83 19.78 6.74 3.77
CA ALA A 83 20.06 8.17 3.72
C ALA A 83 19.17 9.05 4.63
N GLY A 84 18.87 8.56 5.84
CA GLY A 84 18.09 9.32 6.83
C GLY A 84 16.62 9.51 6.44
N GLY A 85 16.08 8.68 5.56
CA GLY A 85 14.72 8.82 5.07
C GLY A 85 13.68 8.87 6.19
N ARG A 86 12.74 9.80 6.08
CA ARG A 86 11.73 10.09 7.08
C ARG A 86 10.35 9.69 6.58
N LEU A 87 9.67 8.88 7.36
CA LEU A 87 8.29 8.48 7.08
C LEU A 87 7.35 9.70 7.17
N GLY A 88 6.43 9.79 6.22
CA GLY A 88 5.37 10.79 6.18
C GLY A 88 4.36 10.60 7.32
N ARG A 89 3.45 11.56 7.45
CA ARG A 89 2.50 11.62 8.58
C ARG A 89 1.13 11.01 8.31
N SER A 90 1.01 10.21 7.26
CA SER A 90 -0.23 9.55 6.89
C SER A 90 0.03 8.24 6.14
N VAL A 91 -0.98 7.37 6.18
CA VAL A 91 -1.06 6.15 5.37
C VAL A 91 -2.27 6.28 4.47
N THR A 92 -2.08 6.11 3.16
CA THR A 92 -3.20 6.07 2.20
C THR A 92 -3.56 4.62 1.93
N TRP A 93 -4.74 4.19 2.35
CA TRP A 93 -5.21 2.82 2.24
C TRP A 93 -5.99 2.60 0.95
N ARG A 94 -5.88 1.39 0.40
CA ARG A 94 -6.72 0.87 -0.67
C ARG A 94 -7.54 -0.29 -0.15
N LEU A 95 -8.84 -0.25 -0.43
CA LEU A 95 -9.84 -1.10 0.20
C LEU A 95 -10.64 -1.86 -0.86
N GLU A 96 -10.87 -3.14 -0.63
CA GLU A 96 -11.89 -3.92 -1.31
C GLU A 96 -13.04 -4.15 -0.32
N GLY A 97 -14.15 -3.44 -0.52
CA GLY A 97 -15.16 -3.30 0.53
C GLY A 97 -14.57 -2.65 1.78
N ALA A 98 -14.64 -3.34 2.92
CA ALA A 98 -14.07 -2.87 4.20
C ALA A 98 -12.64 -3.36 4.48
N ARG A 99 -12.05 -4.18 3.59
CA ARG A 99 -10.77 -4.85 3.83
C ARG A 99 -9.63 -4.10 3.14
N PRO A 100 -8.60 -3.62 3.88
CA PRO A 100 -7.42 -3.05 3.26
C PRO A 100 -6.59 -4.14 2.58
N PHE A 101 -6.25 -3.93 1.31
CA PHE A 101 -5.37 -4.85 0.55
C PHE A 101 -4.02 -4.21 0.20
N ALA A 102 -3.94 -2.87 0.21
CA ALA A 102 -2.71 -2.14 0.00
C ALA A 102 -2.68 -0.82 0.78
N ALA A 103 -1.48 -0.31 0.98
CA ALA A 103 -1.21 1.00 1.55
C ALA A 103 -0.14 1.73 0.74
N VAL A 104 -0.25 3.06 0.66
CA VAL A 104 0.79 3.94 0.11
C VAL A 104 1.38 4.74 1.26
N LEU A 105 2.68 4.55 1.48
CA LEU A 105 3.48 5.25 2.48
C LEU A 105 4.37 6.28 1.78
N ARG A 106 4.41 7.51 2.29
CA ARG A 106 5.29 8.56 1.77
C ARG A 106 6.59 8.59 2.56
N TYR A 107 7.73 8.75 1.90
CA TYR A 107 9.03 8.96 2.52
C TYR A 107 9.70 10.21 1.95
N ARG A 108 10.33 10.99 2.83
CA ARG A 108 11.11 12.19 2.49
C ARG A 108 12.58 11.93 2.74
N PHE A 109 13.46 12.48 1.90
CA PHE A 109 14.91 12.28 2.02
C PHE A 109 15.63 13.63 2.13
N PRO A 110 15.51 14.32 3.29
CA PRO A 110 16.06 15.67 3.45
C PRO A 110 17.59 15.70 3.40
N ASP A 111 18.23 14.58 3.75
CA ASP A 111 19.69 14.47 3.86
C ASP A 111 20.31 13.84 2.59
N ALA A 112 19.52 13.62 1.53
CA ALA A 112 20.04 13.14 0.27
C ALA A 112 20.90 14.22 -0.42
N VAL A 113 22.05 13.81 -0.97
CA VAL A 113 23.02 14.69 -1.62
C VAL A 113 22.41 15.45 -2.82
N ALA A 114 21.39 14.88 -3.44
CA ALA A 114 20.56 15.54 -4.44
C ALA A 114 19.19 15.87 -3.83
N ALA A 115 18.49 16.88 -4.36
CA ALA A 115 17.09 17.17 -4.03
C ALA A 115 16.18 16.01 -4.46
N ALA A 116 16.24 14.93 -3.71
CA ALA A 116 15.52 13.72 -3.98
C ALA A 116 14.03 14.00 -3.72
N PRO A 117 13.17 13.69 -4.67
CA PRO A 117 11.73 13.85 -4.52
C PRO A 117 11.23 12.94 -3.39
N ASP A 118 10.10 13.32 -2.79
CA ASP A 118 9.36 12.42 -1.91
C ASP A 118 9.04 11.13 -2.69
N LEU A 119 9.21 9.98 -2.03
CA LEU A 119 8.91 8.67 -2.61
C LEU A 119 7.62 8.11 -2.01
N LEU A 120 6.87 7.39 -2.81
CA LEU A 120 5.63 6.72 -2.44
C LEU A 120 5.84 5.23 -2.55
N VAL A 121 5.90 4.52 -1.43
CA VAL A 121 6.06 3.06 -1.38
C VAL A 121 4.70 2.42 -1.29
N VAL A 122 4.39 1.54 -2.24
CA VAL A 122 3.15 0.75 -2.27
C VAL A 122 3.40 -0.58 -1.60
N VAL A 123 2.69 -0.83 -0.52
CA VAL A 123 2.84 -2.00 0.35
C VAL A 123 1.57 -2.83 0.24
N LYS A 124 1.71 -4.13 -0.03
CA LYS A 124 0.61 -5.09 0.10
C LYS A 124 0.37 -5.37 1.58
N VAL A 125 -0.87 -5.21 2.03
CA VAL A 125 -1.26 -5.49 3.41
C VAL A 125 -1.24 -7.02 3.60
N PRO A 126 -0.64 -7.55 4.68
CA PRO A 126 -0.69 -8.97 4.97
C PRO A 126 -2.13 -9.45 5.14
N THR A 127 -2.38 -10.67 4.70
CA THR A 127 -3.64 -11.39 4.95
C THR A 127 -3.35 -12.65 5.74
N ASP A 128 -4.40 -13.34 6.18
CA ASP A 128 -4.21 -14.65 6.81
C ASP A 128 -3.54 -15.61 5.83
N GLY A 129 -2.35 -16.07 6.19
CA GLY A 129 -1.53 -16.96 5.36
C GLY A 129 -0.64 -16.29 4.31
N SER A 130 -0.55 -14.96 4.24
CA SER A 130 0.38 -14.27 3.33
C SER A 130 1.02 -13.03 3.96
N PRO A 131 2.36 -12.92 3.98
CA PRO A 131 3.04 -11.76 4.57
C PRO A 131 2.81 -10.49 3.73
N GLY A 132 2.99 -9.34 4.37
CA GLY A 132 3.04 -8.06 3.68
C GLY A 132 4.38 -7.90 2.95
N CYS A 133 4.41 -7.07 1.92
CA CYS A 133 5.64 -6.76 1.21
C CYS A 133 5.50 -5.47 0.38
N VAL A 134 6.63 -4.94 -0.09
CA VAL A 134 6.62 -3.87 -1.09
C VAL A 134 6.16 -4.46 -2.43
N ALA A 135 5.12 -3.89 -3.01
CA ALA A 135 4.64 -4.24 -4.35
C ALA A 135 5.21 -3.31 -5.43
N GLY A 136 5.63 -2.10 -5.04
CA GLY A 136 6.26 -1.15 -5.93
C GLY A 136 6.48 0.21 -5.29
N ALA A 137 6.95 1.16 -6.08
CA ALA A 137 7.17 2.53 -5.63
C ALA A 137 6.94 3.55 -6.74
N ALA A 138 6.64 4.79 -6.38
CA ALA A 138 6.51 5.92 -7.27
C ALA A 138 7.29 7.12 -6.75
N GLN A 139 7.59 8.07 -7.64
CA GLN A 139 8.04 9.40 -7.25
C GLN A 139 6.83 10.33 -7.07
N ASP A 140 6.80 11.07 -5.96
CA ASP A 140 5.77 12.08 -5.68
C ASP A 140 6.03 13.40 -6.40
N VAL A 141 5.88 13.37 -7.72
CA VAL A 141 6.02 14.54 -8.59
C VAL A 141 4.80 14.66 -9.50
N ALA A 142 4.32 15.87 -9.75
CA ALA A 142 3.28 16.07 -10.76
C ALA A 142 3.81 15.73 -12.15
N GLY A 143 2.98 15.11 -12.98
CA GLY A 143 3.30 14.81 -14.37
C GLY A 143 2.05 14.87 -15.26
N PRO A 144 2.18 14.58 -16.56
CA PRO A 144 1.07 14.67 -17.52
C PRO A 144 -0.13 13.77 -17.17
N THR A 145 0.13 12.68 -16.45
CA THR A 145 -0.89 11.67 -16.07
C THR A 145 -1.39 11.85 -14.63
N GLY A 146 -1.20 13.03 -14.03
CA GLY A 146 -1.60 13.34 -12.65
C GLY A 146 -0.44 13.44 -11.66
N SER A 147 -0.80 13.56 -10.38
CA SER A 147 0.14 13.58 -9.26
C SER A 147 0.83 12.23 -9.05
N GLY A 148 1.97 12.22 -8.37
CA GLY A 148 2.63 10.98 -8.00
C GLY A 148 1.77 10.10 -7.09
N LEU A 149 0.99 10.72 -6.18
CA LEU A 149 0.04 10.00 -5.33
C LEU A 149 -1.06 9.30 -6.14
N GLU A 150 -1.66 9.98 -7.11
CA GLU A 150 -2.68 9.36 -7.97
C GLU A 150 -2.10 8.19 -8.77
N ARG A 151 -0.85 8.32 -9.26
CA ARG A 151 -0.15 7.20 -9.92
C ARG A 151 0.10 6.03 -8.98
N ALA A 152 0.55 6.29 -7.76
CA ALA A 152 0.77 5.24 -6.76
C ALA A 152 -0.53 4.54 -6.36
N ILE A 153 -1.63 5.28 -6.20
CA ILE A 153 -2.97 4.74 -5.95
C ILE A 153 -3.43 3.85 -7.11
N ALA A 154 -3.35 4.36 -8.34
CA ALA A 154 -3.77 3.59 -9.51
C ALA A 154 -2.91 2.33 -9.71
N PHE A 155 -1.61 2.40 -9.43
CA PHE A 155 -0.73 1.24 -9.41
C PHE A 155 -1.13 0.23 -8.32
N ALA A 156 -1.38 0.72 -7.10
CA ALA A 156 -1.80 -0.13 -5.99
C ALA A 156 -3.08 -0.90 -6.34
N ASP A 157 -4.08 -0.22 -6.91
CA ASP A 157 -5.37 -0.82 -7.28
C ASP A 157 -5.24 -1.93 -8.31
N ARG A 158 -4.36 -1.76 -9.31
CA ARG A 158 -4.16 -2.76 -10.37
C ARG A 158 -3.23 -3.90 -9.95
N ARG A 159 -2.12 -3.57 -9.28
CA ARG A 159 -1.02 -4.51 -9.07
C ARG A 159 -1.10 -5.24 -7.73
N ALA A 160 -1.42 -4.55 -6.64
CA ALA A 160 -1.34 -5.13 -5.31
C ALA A 160 -2.28 -6.31 -5.06
N PRO A 161 -3.52 -6.37 -5.59
CA PRO A 161 -4.39 -7.54 -5.44
C PRO A 161 -3.75 -8.82 -5.98
N LEU A 162 -3.04 -8.72 -7.10
CA LEU A 162 -2.42 -9.83 -7.82
C LEU A 162 -0.96 -10.09 -7.42
N PHE A 163 -0.35 -9.19 -6.65
CA PHE A 163 1.05 -9.27 -6.28
C PHE A 163 1.30 -10.39 -5.26
N ARG A 164 2.22 -11.29 -5.58
CA ARG A 164 2.60 -12.43 -4.72
C ARG A 164 3.88 -12.11 -3.97
N CYS A 165 3.75 -11.77 -2.70
CA CYS A 165 4.90 -11.51 -1.83
C CYS A 165 5.87 -12.71 -1.81
N GLY A 166 7.17 -12.41 -1.94
CA GLY A 166 8.23 -13.42 -2.02
C GLY A 166 8.37 -14.13 -3.37
N ARG A 167 7.55 -13.78 -4.37
CA ARG A 167 7.63 -14.34 -5.74
C ARG A 167 7.75 -13.27 -6.81
N ASP A 168 6.94 -12.23 -6.72
CA ASP A 168 6.95 -11.13 -7.68
C ASP A 168 7.99 -10.08 -7.27
N GLU A 169 8.69 -9.49 -8.25
CA GLU A 169 9.63 -8.38 -8.03
C GLU A 169 8.88 -7.04 -7.95
N PRO A 170 9.22 -6.14 -7.00
CA PRO A 170 8.68 -4.79 -6.96
C PRO A 170 9.08 -3.97 -8.19
N VAL A 171 8.17 -3.11 -8.67
CA VAL A 171 8.39 -2.27 -9.87
C VAL A 171 8.09 -0.79 -9.60
N LEU A 172 8.54 0.06 -10.52
CA LEU A 172 8.33 1.51 -10.48
C LEU A 172 7.03 1.91 -11.19
N ALA A 173 6.14 2.57 -10.46
CA ALA A 173 4.91 3.14 -10.98
C ALA A 173 5.21 4.47 -11.71
N GLY A 174 5.52 4.35 -13.01
CA GLY A 174 5.84 5.47 -13.89
C GLY A 174 7.33 5.85 -13.87
N ALA A 175 7.63 6.99 -14.50
CA ALA A 175 8.99 7.51 -14.57
C ALA A 175 9.45 8.03 -13.19
N VAL A 176 10.72 7.75 -12.86
CA VAL A 176 11.40 8.27 -11.67
C VAL A 176 12.74 8.86 -12.09
N SER A 177 13.18 9.89 -11.37
CA SER A 177 14.50 10.51 -11.57
C SER A 177 15.62 9.57 -11.14
N GLU A 178 16.84 9.80 -11.64
CA GLU A 178 18.01 9.02 -11.26
C GLU A 178 18.30 9.04 -9.74
N PRO A 179 18.19 10.18 -9.02
CA PRO A 179 18.30 10.17 -7.56
C PRO A 179 17.25 9.29 -6.87
N ALA A 180 15.99 9.34 -7.32
CA ALA A 180 14.93 8.48 -6.78
C ALA A 180 15.21 7.00 -7.05
N ARG A 181 15.68 6.67 -8.26
CA ARG A 181 16.08 5.31 -8.65
C ARG A 181 17.22 4.79 -7.79
N ALA A 182 18.22 5.62 -7.50
CA ALA A 182 19.36 5.24 -6.66
C ALA A 182 18.92 4.91 -5.23
N ILE A 183 18.06 5.74 -4.63
CA ILE A 183 17.49 5.49 -3.30
C ILE A 183 16.69 4.19 -3.27
N LEU A 184 15.78 4.00 -4.23
CA LEU A 184 14.96 2.77 -4.30
C LEU A 184 15.80 1.52 -4.54
N SER A 185 16.86 1.63 -5.35
CA SER A 185 17.77 0.52 -5.62
C SER A 185 18.59 0.14 -4.39
N ALA A 186 19.06 1.13 -3.62
CA ALA A 186 19.75 0.89 -2.36
C ALA A 186 18.84 0.28 -1.29
N TRP A 187 17.54 0.58 -1.35
CA TRP A 187 16.58 0.15 -0.34
C TRP A 187 15.98 -1.24 -0.62
N PHE A 188 15.53 -1.48 -1.85
CA PHE A 188 14.74 -2.66 -2.20
C PHE A 188 15.37 -3.46 -3.35
N GLY A 189 16.56 -3.09 -3.80
CA GLY A 189 17.18 -3.64 -5.00
C GLY A 189 16.66 -2.99 -6.28
N THR A 190 17.23 -3.38 -7.42
CA THR A 190 16.90 -2.79 -8.72
C THR A 190 15.43 -3.03 -9.08
N MET A 191 14.66 -1.96 -9.20
CA MET A 191 13.28 -2.00 -9.68
C MET A 191 13.19 -1.61 -11.15
N ARG A 192 12.46 -2.41 -11.92
CA ARG A 192 12.13 -2.08 -13.32
C ARG A 192 10.90 -1.17 -13.39
N PRO A 193 10.75 -0.35 -14.44
CA PRO A 193 9.49 0.32 -14.72
C PRO A 193 8.35 -0.69 -14.88
N ASP A 194 7.16 -0.34 -14.39
CA ASP A 194 5.94 -1.09 -14.68
C ASP A 194 5.65 -1.04 -16.19
N GLY A 195 5.46 -2.21 -16.79
CA GLY A 195 5.35 -2.39 -18.23
C GLY A 195 4.04 -1.90 -18.85
N GLY A 196 3.04 -1.62 -18.01
CA GLY A 196 1.67 -1.34 -18.45
C GLY A 196 0.90 -2.60 -18.78
#